data_AF-A0A2G9N6Y2-F1
#
_entry.id   AF-A0A2G9N6Y2-F1
#
_cell.length_a   1.000
_cell.length_b   1.000
_cell.length_c   1.000
_cell.angle_alpha   90.00
_cell.angle_beta   90.00
_cell.angle_gamma   90.00
#
_symmetry.space_group_name_H-M   'P 1'
#
loop_
_entity.id
_entity.type
_entity.pdbx_description
1 polymer ?
#
loop_
_entity_poly.entity_id
_entity_poly.type
_entity_poly.pdbx_seq_one_letter_code
_entity_poly.pdbx_strand_id
1 'polypeptide(L)'
;MINKTRIGDIEIGGESRFFRFEEKDDFRMAFALAYDEHNPKIIEENDVDAVAITIRSDNPEEAIKQVEDFRSRCKKPLIIYTQDNPNTDHIIIDAIARRFPGQHFLFCSATVKNKAADIANSALKFGHNVSAYTTLDPGGAISLNKDLLKTGLKPKQIVIDPLTSFIGYGIEYSISAMERIRLDALATDETLRMPILADLSAVNQLREADTKEKQLHWETMTAVALIAAGADLFIFRHIESLRKVKGFAEKMKKR
;
A
#
# COMPACT_ATOMS: atom_id res chain seq x y z
N MET A 1 -7.87 18.50 -1.04
CA MET A 1 -6.87 17.91 -0.14
C MET A 1 -7.10 16.42 -0.06
N ILE A 2 -6.03 15.66 -0.03
CA ILE A 2 -6.04 14.20 0.01
C ILE A 2 -6.26 13.78 1.47
N ASN A 3 -7.15 12.81 1.69
CA ASN A 3 -7.43 12.35 3.05
C ASN A 3 -6.20 11.69 3.65
N LYS A 4 -6.02 11.89 4.95
CA LYS A 4 -4.99 11.19 5.71
C LYS A 4 -5.49 9.82 6.14
N THR A 5 -4.76 8.76 5.80
CA THR A 5 -5.10 7.38 6.18
C THR A 5 -4.13 6.89 7.25
N ARG A 6 -4.67 6.42 8.38
CA ARG A 6 -3.89 5.89 9.50
C ARG A 6 -3.67 4.39 9.32
N ILE A 7 -2.42 3.93 9.30
CA ILE A 7 -2.06 2.52 9.28
C ILE A 7 -1.25 2.24 10.55
N GLY A 8 -1.79 1.47 11.49
CA GLY A 8 -1.20 1.34 12.83
C GLY A 8 -1.02 2.70 13.53
N ASP A 9 0.24 3.12 13.74
CA ASP A 9 0.63 4.40 14.34
C ASP A 9 1.17 5.43 13.33
N ILE A 10 1.24 5.10 12.03
CA ILE A 10 1.59 6.05 10.97
C ILE A 10 0.35 6.63 10.30
N GLU A 11 0.49 7.81 9.74
CA GLU A 11 -0.53 8.50 8.97
C GLU A 11 0.08 8.98 7.66
N ILE A 12 -0.55 8.64 6.52
CA ILE A 12 -0.06 8.95 5.17
C ILE A 12 -1.05 9.82 4.40
N GLY A 13 -0.58 10.51 3.37
CA GLY A 13 -1.36 11.46 2.57
C GLY A 13 -1.40 12.85 3.23
N GLY A 14 -2.40 13.66 2.84
CA GLY A 14 -2.56 15.05 3.32
C GLY A 14 -2.20 16.12 2.29
N GLU A 15 -1.75 15.73 1.09
CA GLU A 15 -1.36 16.67 0.05
C GLU A 15 -2.53 17.59 -0.35
N SER A 16 -2.22 18.88 -0.51
CA SER A 16 -3.18 19.88 -0.99
C SER A 16 -2.92 20.27 -2.45
N ARG A 17 -1.78 19.87 -3.00
CA ARG A 17 -1.34 20.15 -4.37
C ARG A 17 -0.67 18.92 -4.98
N PHE A 18 -0.49 18.97 -6.30
CA PHE A 18 0.14 17.87 -7.04
C PHE A 18 1.65 17.81 -6.77
N PHE A 19 2.36 18.93 -6.96
CA PHE A 19 3.78 19.04 -6.64
C PHE A 19 3.98 19.27 -5.14
N ARG A 20 4.10 18.18 -4.39
CA ARG A 20 4.08 18.15 -2.92
C ARG A 20 5.36 18.61 -2.20
N PHE A 21 6.38 19.13 -2.90
CA PHE A 21 7.66 19.53 -2.28
C PHE A 21 7.83 21.04 -2.10
N GLU A 22 6.74 21.81 -2.15
CA GLU A 22 6.74 23.25 -1.88
C GLU A 22 6.41 23.55 -0.41
N GLU A 23 7.00 24.62 0.13
CA GLU A 23 6.88 25.03 1.53
C GLU A 23 5.41 25.15 1.97
N LYS A 24 4.98 24.28 2.90
CA LYS A 24 3.74 24.28 3.73
C LYS A 24 2.74 23.12 3.58
N ASP A 25 3.02 22.06 2.82
CA ASP A 25 2.11 20.90 2.79
C ASP A 25 2.32 19.95 3.99
N ASP A 26 1.27 19.74 4.78
CA ASP A 26 1.21 18.77 5.90
C ASP A 26 0.89 17.36 5.37
N PHE A 27 1.88 16.76 4.69
CA PHE A 27 1.79 15.42 4.14
C PHE A 27 2.93 14.50 4.61
N ARG A 28 2.63 13.20 4.66
CA ARG A 28 3.62 12.16 4.96
C ARG A 28 3.55 11.04 3.93
N MET A 29 4.72 10.72 3.38
CA MET A 29 4.96 9.47 2.68
C MET A 29 5.44 8.42 3.69
N ALA A 30 5.15 7.15 3.42
CA ALA A 30 5.63 6.03 4.22
C ALA A 30 6.32 4.98 3.37
N PHE A 31 7.33 4.35 3.97
CA PHE A 31 8.19 3.38 3.32
C PHE A 31 8.13 2.05 4.10
N ALA A 32 7.48 1.06 3.52
CA ALA A 32 7.28 -0.26 4.08
C ALA A 32 8.23 -1.28 3.46
N LEU A 33 8.54 -2.34 4.22
CA LEU A 33 9.31 -3.47 3.73
C LEU A 33 8.42 -4.72 3.66
N ALA A 34 8.46 -5.43 2.54
CA ALA A 34 7.88 -6.75 2.40
C ALA A 34 8.72 -7.76 3.20
N TYR A 35 8.06 -8.45 4.13
CA TYR A 35 8.69 -9.48 4.94
C TYR A 35 8.93 -10.74 4.11
N ASP A 36 10.16 -11.24 4.17
CA ASP A 36 10.56 -12.52 3.58
C ASP A 36 11.00 -13.45 4.71
N GLU A 37 10.29 -14.58 4.88
CA GLU A 37 10.60 -15.59 5.91
C GLU A 37 12.00 -16.17 5.77
N HIS A 38 12.57 -16.15 4.55
CA HIS A 38 13.93 -16.60 4.29
C HIS A 38 15.00 -15.56 4.69
N ASN A 39 14.59 -14.32 5.00
CA ASN A 39 15.47 -13.29 5.50
C ASN A 39 14.79 -12.51 6.65
N PRO A 40 14.57 -13.15 7.81
CA PRO A 40 13.79 -12.57 8.90
C PRO A 40 14.50 -11.41 9.62
N LYS A 41 15.74 -11.10 9.24
CA LYS A 41 16.71 -10.54 10.19
C LYS A 41 16.51 -9.08 10.58
N ILE A 42 15.79 -8.23 9.86
CA ILE A 42 15.81 -6.80 10.25
C ILE A 42 14.54 -6.06 9.83
N ILE A 43 13.55 -5.98 10.70
CA ILE A 43 12.47 -5.00 10.54
C ILE A 43 12.36 -4.07 11.74
N GLU A 44 12.40 -4.60 12.97
CA GLU A 44 12.28 -3.74 14.15
C GLU A 44 13.47 -2.78 14.30
N GLU A 45 14.69 -3.24 14.01
CA GLU A 45 15.92 -2.43 14.09
C GLU A 45 16.12 -1.48 12.89
N ASN A 46 15.30 -1.61 11.84
CA ASN A 46 15.43 -0.79 10.64
C ASN A 46 14.48 0.40 10.66
N ASP A 47 14.92 1.53 10.09
CA ASP A 47 14.10 2.73 9.89
C ASP A 47 13.07 2.57 8.74
N VAL A 48 12.11 1.65 8.93
CA VAL A 48 10.94 1.44 8.07
C VAL A 48 9.66 1.87 8.77
N ASP A 49 8.69 2.40 8.02
CA ASP A 49 7.44 2.93 8.58
C ASP A 49 6.39 1.83 8.82
N ALA A 50 6.42 0.75 8.02
CA ALA A 50 5.47 -0.36 8.11
C ALA A 50 6.09 -1.66 7.55
N VAL A 51 5.36 -2.77 7.68
CA VAL A 51 5.72 -4.07 7.12
C VAL A 51 4.57 -4.65 6.32
N ALA A 52 4.87 -5.21 5.15
CA ALA A 52 3.93 -6.03 4.41
C ALA A 52 4.21 -7.52 4.65
N ILE A 53 3.19 -8.29 5.02
CA ILE A 53 3.24 -9.75 5.09
C ILE A 53 2.22 -10.34 4.11
N THR A 54 2.48 -11.57 3.65
CA THR A 54 1.52 -12.33 2.83
C THR A 54 1.04 -13.53 3.63
N ILE A 55 -0.26 -13.62 3.85
CA ILE A 55 -0.89 -14.78 4.48
C ILE A 55 -1.03 -15.87 3.44
N ARG A 56 -0.38 -17.01 3.69
CA ARG A 56 -0.34 -18.16 2.79
C ARG A 56 -1.15 -19.31 3.37
N SER A 57 -2.44 -19.05 3.63
CA SER A 57 -3.36 -20.06 4.16
C SER A 57 -4.80 -19.71 3.81
N ASP A 58 -5.58 -20.74 3.48
CA ASP A 58 -7.04 -20.70 3.35
C ASP A 58 -7.75 -21.16 4.64
N ASN A 59 -6.99 -21.49 5.69
CA ASN A 59 -7.50 -21.81 7.01
C ASN A 59 -7.46 -20.57 7.93
N PRO A 60 -8.61 -20.13 8.49
CA PRO A 60 -8.70 -18.97 9.38
C PRO A 60 -7.82 -19.03 10.64
N GLU A 61 -7.70 -20.18 11.29
CA GLU A 61 -6.91 -20.34 12.52
C GLU A 61 -5.42 -20.24 12.22
N GLU A 62 -4.97 -20.86 11.13
CA GLU A 62 -3.59 -20.77 10.68
C GLU A 62 -3.23 -19.36 10.22
N ALA A 63 -4.14 -18.67 9.52
CA ALA A 63 -3.96 -17.27 9.14
C ALA A 63 -3.83 -16.35 10.36
N ILE A 64 -4.66 -16.55 11.39
CA ILE A 64 -4.54 -15.82 12.66
C ILE A 64 -3.17 -16.09 13.29
N LYS A 65 -2.75 -17.35 13.35
CA LYS A 65 -1.47 -17.75 13.93
C LYS A 65 -0.28 -17.11 13.20
N GLN A 66 -0.30 -17.04 11.88
CA GLN A 66 0.73 -16.33 11.09
C GLN A 66 0.83 -14.85 11.51
N VAL A 67 -0.30 -14.18 11.71
CA VAL A 67 -0.32 -12.78 12.19
C VAL A 67 0.15 -12.67 13.65
N GLU A 68 -0.25 -13.58 14.53
CA GLU A 68 0.22 -13.63 15.94
C GLU A 68 1.72 -13.85 16.03
N ASP A 69 2.24 -14.83 15.29
CA ASP A 69 3.66 -15.15 15.21
C ASP A 69 4.45 -13.96 14.68
N PHE A 70 3.96 -13.26 13.66
CA PHE A 70 4.57 -12.01 13.20
C PHE A 70 4.52 -10.91 14.27
N ARG A 71 3.35 -10.68 14.89
CA ARG A 71 3.15 -9.64 15.91
C ARG A 71 3.92 -9.88 17.20
N SER A 72 4.32 -11.12 17.49
CA SER A 72 5.21 -11.46 18.60
C SER A 72 6.64 -10.90 18.40
N ARG A 73 7.06 -10.70 17.14
CA ARG A 73 8.42 -10.29 16.74
C ARG A 73 8.51 -8.86 16.20
N CYS A 74 7.40 -8.25 15.79
CA CYS A 74 7.41 -6.92 15.18
C CYS A 74 6.18 -6.12 15.59
N LYS A 75 6.41 -4.91 16.13
CA LYS A 75 5.35 -3.99 16.55
C LYS A 75 4.96 -2.94 15.51
N LYS A 76 5.70 -2.83 14.41
CA LYS A 76 5.44 -1.84 13.36
C LYS A 76 4.04 -2.02 12.73
N PRO A 77 3.49 -0.95 12.12
CA PRO A 77 2.27 -1.03 11.32
C PRO A 77 2.32 -2.18 10.32
N LEU A 78 1.17 -2.83 10.12
CA LEU A 78 1.07 -4.06 9.34
C LEU A 78 0.15 -3.88 8.14
N ILE A 79 0.69 -4.23 6.99
CA ILE A 79 0.02 -4.36 5.70
C ILE A 79 -0.09 -5.86 5.42
N ILE A 80 -1.26 -6.33 5.04
CA ILE A 80 -1.56 -7.77 4.93
C ILE A 80 -2.08 -8.05 3.54
N TYR A 81 -1.32 -8.85 2.79
CA TYR A 81 -1.75 -9.48 1.55
C TYR A 81 -2.31 -10.87 1.82
N THR A 82 -3.24 -11.30 0.99
CA THR A 82 -3.74 -12.68 0.91
C THR A 82 -3.28 -13.35 -0.39
N GLN A 83 -3.78 -14.53 -0.69
CA GLN A 83 -3.39 -15.31 -1.88
C GLN A 83 -4.13 -14.90 -3.16
N ASP A 84 -4.90 -13.81 -3.12
CA ASP A 84 -5.80 -13.37 -4.18
C ASP A 84 -6.79 -14.47 -4.60
N ASN A 85 -7.40 -15.12 -3.61
CA ASN A 85 -8.42 -16.14 -3.81
C ASN A 85 -9.81 -15.60 -3.46
N PRO A 86 -10.67 -15.30 -4.47
CA PRO A 86 -12.01 -14.75 -4.27
C PRO A 86 -12.93 -15.55 -3.34
N ASN A 87 -12.68 -16.85 -3.19
CA ASN A 87 -13.52 -17.74 -2.41
C ASN A 87 -13.14 -17.77 -0.93
N THR A 88 -11.91 -17.40 -0.57
CA THR A 88 -11.39 -17.59 0.79
C THR A 88 -10.91 -16.29 1.43
N ASP A 89 -10.44 -15.32 0.66
CA ASP A 89 -9.77 -14.13 1.19
C ASP A 89 -10.65 -13.32 2.15
N HIS A 90 -11.92 -13.07 1.80
CA HIS A 90 -12.87 -12.40 2.69
C HIS A 90 -13.09 -13.13 4.03
N ILE A 91 -13.02 -14.46 4.05
CA ILE A 91 -13.16 -15.28 5.28
C ILE A 91 -11.90 -15.14 6.12
N ILE A 92 -10.73 -15.21 5.48
CA ILE A 92 -9.42 -15.04 6.14
C ILE A 92 -9.30 -13.64 6.73
N ILE A 93 -9.68 -12.62 5.98
CA ILE A 93 -9.65 -11.23 6.44
C ILE A 93 -10.63 -11.00 7.59
N ASP A 94 -11.86 -11.51 7.54
CA ASP A 94 -12.80 -11.39 8.67
C ASP A 94 -12.23 -12.03 9.94
N ALA A 95 -11.63 -13.21 9.83
CA ALA A 95 -11.02 -13.90 10.96
C ALA A 95 -9.86 -13.11 11.58
N ILE A 96 -8.94 -12.60 10.75
CA ILE A 96 -7.84 -11.75 11.21
C ILE A 96 -8.38 -10.45 11.82
N ALA A 97 -9.29 -9.76 11.13
CA ALA A 97 -9.84 -8.49 11.59
C ALA A 97 -10.55 -8.63 12.95
N ARG A 98 -11.35 -9.70 13.11
CA ARG A 98 -12.04 -10.02 14.37
C ARG A 98 -11.08 -10.28 15.52
N ARG A 99 -9.96 -10.96 15.24
CA ARG A 99 -8.95 -11.31 16.25
C ARG A 99 -8.14 -10.10 16.71
N PHE A 100 -7.96 -9.10 15.84
CA PHE A 100 -7.09 -7.94 16.03
C PHE A 100 -7.82 -6.59 15.89
N PRO A 101 -8.93 -6.34 16.62
CA PRO A 101 -9.74 -5.14 16.43
C PRO A 101 -8.96 -3.86 16.77
N GLY A 102 -9.24 -2.79 16.03
CA GLY A 102 -8.71 -1.45 16.27
C GLY A 102 -7.22 -1.28 15.95
N GLN A 103 -6.59 -2.28 15.32
CA GLN A 103 -5.16 -2.22 14.99
C GLN A 103 -4.86 -1.42 13.71
N HIS A 104 -5.87 -0.99 12.96
CA HIS A 104 -5.72 -0.22 11.73
C HIS A 104 -4.77 -0.87 10.72
N PHE A 105 -4.84 -2.20 10.57
CA PHE A 105 -4.13 -2.92 9.50
C PHE A 105 -4.62 -2.42 8.13
N LEU A 106 -3.76 -2.50 7.11
CA LEU A 106 -4.14 -2.31 5.72
C LEU A 106 -4.29 -3.69 5.05
N PHE A 107 -5.51 -4.06 4.66
CA PHE A 107 -5.76 -5.30 3.91
C PHE A 107 -5.65 -5.05 2.39
N CYS A 108 -4.67 -5.68 1.75
CA CYS A 108 -4.36 -5.53 0.32
C CYS A 108 -4.98 -6.64 -0.54
N SER A 109 -6.32 -6.73 -0.54
CA SER A 109 -7.04 -7.81 -1.24
C SER A 109 -8.36 -7.37 -1.89
N ALA A 110 -8.79 -6.12 -1.70
CA ALA A 110 -10.08 -5.68 -2.25
C ALA A 110 -9.95 -5.32 -3.72
N THR A 111 -10.58 -6.13 -4.56
CA THR A 111 -10.68 -5.94 -6.00
C THR A 111 -12.11 -6.16 -6.46
N VAL A 112 -12.46 -5.72 -7.67
CA VAL A 112 -13.77 -5.99 -8.28
C VAL A 112 -14.07 -7.51 -8.35
N LYS A 113 -13.03 -8.34 -8.42
CA LYS A 113 -13.15 -9.81 -8.54
C LYS A 113 -13.07 -10.53 -7.19
N ASN A 114 -12.65 -9.86 -6.12
CA ASN A 114 -12.35 -10.48 -4.82
C ASN A 114 -13.23 -9.90 -3.70
N LYS A 115 -14.56 -10.05 -3.85
CA LYS A 115 -15.58 -9.72 -2.83
C LYS A 115 -15.27 -8.45 -2.01
N ALA A 116 -14.92 -7.35 -2.69
CA ALA A 116 -14.45 -6.12 -2.05
C ALA A 116 -15.38 -5.60 -0.95
N ALA A 117 -16.70 -5.76 -1.12
CA ALA A 117 -17.69 -5.36 -0.12
C ALA A 117 -17.57 -6.15 1.19
N ASP A 118 -17.31 -7.46 1.15
CA ASP A 118 -17.18 -8.31 2.35
C ASP A 118 -15.90 -7.98 3.11
N ILE A 119 -14.81 -7.75 2.37
CA ILE A 119 -13.53 -7.28 2.91
C ILE A 119 -13.72 -5.91 3.58
N ALA A 120 -14.41 -4.99 2.91
CA ALA A 120 -14.71 -3.65 3.42
C ALA A 120 -15.58 -3.69 4.68
N ASN A 121 -16.61 -4.54 4.71
CA ASN A 121 -17.47 -4.73 5.88
C ASN A 121 -16.68 -5.25 7.09
N SER A 122 -15.76 -6.19 6.86
CA SER A 122 -14.86 -6.72 7.89
C SER A 122 -13.95 -5.62 8.43
N ALA A 123 -13.33 -4.84 7.54
CA ALA A 123 -12.48 -3.73 7.90
C ALA A 123 -13.24 -2.63 8.68
N LEU A 124 -14.45 -2.27 8.23
CA LEU A 124 -15.31 -1.30 8.89
C LEU A 124 -15.67 -1.75 10.32
N LYS A 125 -16.14 -3.00 10.45
CA LYS A 125 -16.62 -3.56 11.72
C LYS A 125 -15.54 -3.62 12.80
N PHE A 126 -14.31 -3.93 12.40
CA PHE A 126 -13.20 -4.14 13.34
C PHE A 126 -12.16 -3.00 13.33
N GLY A 127 -12.37 -1.92 12.57
CA GLY A 127 -11.53 -0.72 12.62
C GLY A 127 -10.21 -0.83 11.85
N HIS A 128 -10.24 -1.45 10.67
CA HIS A 128 -9.12 -1.57 9.74
C HIS A 128 -9.32 -0.75 8.47
N ASN A 129 -8.34 -0.83 7.58
CA ASN A 129 -8.30 -0.16 6.28
C ASN A 129 -8.22 -1.18 5.15
N VAL A 130 -8.50 -0.71 3.94
CA VAL A 130 -8.50 -1.53 2.73
C VAL A 130 -7.68 -0.85 1.64
N SER A 131 -6.85 -1.63 0.95
CA SER A 131 -6.26 -1.22 -0.33
C SER A 131 -7.23 -1.56 -1.46
N ALA A 132 -7.60 -0.56 -2.26
CA ALA A 132 -8.51 -0.68 -3.39
C ALA A 132 -7.69 -0.90 -4.67
N TYR A 133 -7.55 -2.16 -5.05
CA TYR A 133 -6.69 -2.56 -6.17
C TYR A 133 -7.42 -2.52 -7.51
N THR A 134 -6.83 -1.82 -8.48
CA THR A 134 -7.25 -1.76 -9.88
C THR A 134 -6.06 -1.89 -10.82
N THR A 135 -6.29 -2.19 -12.10
CA THR A 135 -5.22 -2.45 -13.08
C THR A 135 -5.03 -1.26 -14.02
N LEU A 136 -4.25 -0.27 -13.60
CA LEU A 136 -3.83 0.89 -14.40
C LEU A 136 -5.00 1.68 -15.00
N ASP A 137 -6.16 1.66 -14.32
CA ASP A 137 -7.42 2.25 -14.79
C ASP A 137 -8.00 3.22 -13.75
N PRO A 138 -7.84 4.55 -13.96
CA PRO A 138 -8.44 5.56 -13.10
C PRO A 138 -9.98 5.47 -13.04
N GLY A 139 -10.65 5.06 -14.12
CA GLY A 139 -12.10 4.90 -14.14
C GLY A 139 -12.55 3.75 -13.23
N GLY A 140 -11.83 2.63 -13.31
CA GLY A 140 -11.96 1.50 -12.39
C GLY A 140 -11.71 1.90 -10.93
N ALA A 141 -10.71 2.76 -10.67
CA ALA A 141 -10.43 3.27 -9.31
C ALA A 141 -11.62 4.07 -8.76
N ILE A 142 -12.19 4.98 -9.56
CA ILE A 142 -13.42 5.72 -9.20
C ILE A 142 -14.56 4.75 -8.88
N SER A 143 -14.79 3.74 -9.74
CA SER A 143 -15.89 2.79 -9.55
C SER A 143 -15.71 1.95 -8.28
N LEU A 144 -14.53 1.38 -8.08
CA LEU A 144 -14.24 0.55 -6.91
C LEU A 144 -14.33 1.36 -5.62
N ASN A 145 -13.76 2.58 -5.60
CA ASN A 145 -13.83 3.45 -4.43
C ASN A 145 -15.28 3.84 -4.09
N LYS A 146 -16.11 4.14 -5.11
CA LYS A 146 -17.54 4.39 -4.89
C LYS A 146 -18.22 3.21 -4.20
N ASP A 147 -17.94 1.99 -4.63
CA ASP A 147 -18.55 0.80 -4.06
C ASP A 147 -18.05 0.52 -2.63
N LEU A 148 -16.76 0.73 -2.36
CA LEU A 148 -16.20 0.65 -1.01
C LEU A 148 -16.82 1.69 -0.08
N LEU A 149 -16.99 2.94 -0.53
CA LEU A 149 -17.62 4.00 0.26
C LEU A 149 -19.09 3.70 0.59
N LYS A 150 -19.84 3.03 -0.30
CA LYS A 150 -21.23 2.61 -0.04
C LYS A 150 -21.37 1.62 1.13
N THR A 151 -20.31 0.89 1.47
CA THR A 151 -20.30 0.00 2.66
C THR A 151 -20.28 0.78 3.98
N GLY A 152 -19.97 2.08 3.94
CA GLY A 152 -19.79 2.93 5.11
C GLY A 152 -18.33 3.15 5.51
N LEU A 153 -17.37 2.55 4.81
CA LEU A 153 -15.96 2.92 4.94
C LEU A 153 -15.78 4.42 4.66
N LYS A 154 -14.91 5.05 5.43
CA LYS A 154 -14.54 6.45 5.23
C LYS A 154 -13.39 6.54 4.22
N PRO A 155 -13.23 7.64 3.46
CA PRO A 155 -12.07 7.84 2.59
C PRO A 155 -10.72 7.63 3.28
N LYS A 156 -10.61 8.03 4.55
CA LYS A 156 -9.43 7.82 5.42
C LYS A 156 -9.15 6.36 5.82
N GLN A 157 -9.96 5.40 5.35
CA GLN A 157 -9.79 3.96 5.56
C GLN A 157 -9.49 3.24 4.24
N ILE A 158 -9.34 3.98 3.15
CA ILE A 158 -9.06 3.43 1.82
C ILE A 158 -7.69 3.96 1.37
N VAL A 159 -6.91 3.08 0.74
CA VAL A 159 -5.68 3.42 0.01
C VAL A 159 -5.88 2.93 -1.41
N ILE A 160 -5.61 3.76 -2.42
CA ILE A 160 -5.76 3.38 -3.83
C ILE A 160 -4.51 2.63 -4.28
N ASP A 161 -4.67 1.47 -4.90
CA ASP A 161 -3.60 0.71 -5.52
C ASP A 161 -3.90 0.56 -7.02
N PRO A 162 -3.33 1.41 -7.88
CA PRO A 162 -3.62 1.40 -9.31
C PRO A 162 -2.78 0.37 -10.09
N LEU A 163 -2.16 -0.60 -9.43
CA LEU A 163 -1.11 -1.48 -9.95
C LEU A 163 0.18 -0.73 -10.29
N THR A 164 1.28 -1.22 -9.73
CA THR A 164 2.62 -0.69 -10.00
C THR A 164 3.35 -1.50 -11.05
N SER A 165 3.71 -0.83 -12.14
CA SER A 165 4.60 -1.32 -13.18
C SER A 165 6.01 -0.77 -12.97
N PHE A 166 7.02 -1.59 -13.28
CA PHE A 166 8.41 -1.21 -13.12
C PHE A 166 8.97 -0.51 -14.37
N ILE A 167 10.06 0.23 -14.20
CA ILE A 167 10.80 0.83 -15.32
C ILE A 167 11.15 -0.25 -16.35
N GLY A 168 10.84 0.01 -17.62
CA GLY A 168 11.04 -0.93 -18.72
C GLY A 168 9.93 -1.98 -18.88
N TYR A 169 8.95 -2.00 -17.98
CA TYR A 169 7.81 -2.93 -17.98
C TYR A 169 6.47 -2.18 -17.84
N GLY A 170 6.33 -1.03 -18.52
CA GLY A 170 5.07 -0.28 -18.56
C GLY A 170 4.89 0.74 -17.44
N ILE A 171 5.97 1.26 -16.84
CA ILE A 171 5.88 2.29 -15.78
C ILE A 171 5.12 3.54 -16.23
N GLU A 172 5.17 3.89 -17.51
CA GLU A 172 4.47 5.03 -18.09
C GLU A 172 2.96 4.97 -17.88
N TYR A 173 2.40 3.75 -17.83
CA TYR A 173 0.99 3.55 -17.50
C TYR A 173 0.72 3.81 -16.01
N SER A 174 1.59 3.34 -15.11
CA SER A 174 1.46 3.63 -13.68
C SER A 174 1.62 5.11 -13.39
N ILE A 175 2.59 5.78 -14.01
CA ILE A 175 2.76 7.23 -13.92
C ILE A 175 1.47 7.90 -14.36
N SER A 176 1.02 7.66 -15.60
CA SER A 176 -0.18 8.30 -16.14
C SER A 176 -1.43 8.05 -15.30
N ALA A 177 -1.60 6.84 -14.76
CA ALA A 177 -2.73 6.50 -13.91
C ALA A 177 -2.67 7.24 -12.57
N MET A 178 -1.51 7.23 -11.89
CA MET A 178 -1.33 7.93 -10.61
C MET A 178 -1.47 9.44 -10.76
N GLU A 179 -0.93 10.02 -11.83
CA GLU A 179 -1.03 11.46 -12.08
C GLU A 179 -2.49 11.88 -12.29
N ARG A 180 -3.23 11.13 -13.11
CA ARG A 180 -4.67 11.38 -13.33
C ARG A 180 -5.47 11.24 -12.04
N ILE A 181 -5.24 10.18 -11.27
CA ILE A 181 -5.89 9.97 -9.97
C ILE A 181 -5.63 11.18 -9.06
N ARG A 182 -4.37 11.63 -8.96
CA ARG A 182 -3.99 12.76 -8.12
C ARG A 182 -4.61 14.08 -8.59
N LEU A 183 -4.57 14.37 -9.89
CA LEU A 183 -5.13 15.60 -10.45
C LEU A 183 -6.64 15.65 -10.27
N ASP A 184 -7.35 14.55 -10.58
CA ASP A 184 -8.81 14.48 -10.45
C ASP A 184 -9.24 14.60 -8.97
N ALA A 185 -8.49 13.97 -8.05
CA ALA A 185 -8.72 14.07 -6.60
C ALA A 185 -8.57 15.50 -6.07
N LEU A 186 -7.56 16.23 -6.56
CA LEU A 186 -7.29 17.61 -6.16
C LEU A 186 -8.27 18.60 -6.80
N ALA A 187 -8.76 18.32 -8.00
CA ALA A 187 -9.72 19.15 -8.69
C ALA A 187 -11.12 19.03 -8.07
N THR A 188 -11.77 17.88 -8.21
CA THR A 188 -13.21 17.76 -7.88
C THR A 188 -13.64 16.37 -7.40
N ASP A 189 -12.92 15.29 -7.70
CA ASP A 189 -13.40 13.93 -7.43
C ASP A 189 -13.05 13.46 -6.00
N GLU A 190 -14.03 13.51 -5.11
CA GLU A 190 -13.84 13.07 -3.72
C GLU A 190 -13.60 11.58 -3.57
N THR A 191 -14.00 10.77 -4.56
CA THR A 191 -13.82 9.32 -4.57
C THR A 191 -12.39 8.91 -4.87
N LEU A 192 -11.54 9.86 -5.26
CA LEU A 192 -10.11 9.68 -5.47
C LEU A 192 -9.25 10.38 -4.41
N ARG A 193 -9.85 11.05 -3.43
CA ARG A 193 -9.12 11.78 -2.36
C ARG A 193 -8.54 10.84 -1.31
N MET A 194 -7.94 9.74 -1.71
CA MET A 194 -7.26 8.78 -0.83
C MET A 194 -5.78 8.73 -1.17
N PRO A 195 -4.93 8.27 -0.24
CA PRO A 195 -3.53 8.03 -0.54
C PRO A 195 -3.33 6.94 -1.59
N ILE A 196 -2.22 6.98 -2.32
CA ILE A 196 -1.85 6.03 -3.38
C ILE A 196 -0.73 5.11 -2.88
N LEU A 197 -0.91 3.80 -3.06
CA LEU A 197 0.09 2.76 -2.82
C LEU A 197 0.90 2.48 -4.09
N ALA A 198 2.21 2.27 -3.93
CA ALA A 198 3.10 1.71 -4.93
C ALA A 198 3.82 0.47 -4.37
N ASP A 199 3.49 -0.71 -4.90
CA ASP A 199 4.10 -1.98 -4.51
C ASP A 199 5.27 -2.32 -5.44
N LEU A 200 6.48 -2.34 -4.89
CA LEU A 200 7.74 -2.63 -5.58
C LEU A 200 8.30 -4.01 -5.17
N SER A 201 7.57 -4.75 -4.34
CA SER A 201 8.05 -5.99 -3.72
C SER A 201 8.28 -7.11 -4.73
N ALA A 202 7.60 -7.05 -5.88
CA ALA A 202 7.71 -7.99 -6.99
C ALA A 202 8.90 -7.74 -7.93
N VAL A 203 9.86 -6.88 -7.59
CA VAL A 203 11.02 -6.56 -8.45
C VAL A 203 11.83 -7.80 -8.87
N ASN A 204 11.82 -8.85 -8.05
CA ASN A 204 12.50 -10.13 -8.35
C ASN A 204 11.81 -10.96 -9.45
N GLN A 205 10.60 -10.57 -9.88
CA GLN A 205 9.89 -11.21 -10.99
C GLN A 205 10.27 -10.62 -12.35
N LEU A 206 10.99 -9.50 -12.37
CA LEU A 206 11.48 -8.89 -13.60
C LEU A 206 12.63 -9.74 -14.15
N ARG A 207 12.50 -10.17 -15.42
CA ARG A 207 13.54 -10.96 -16.10
C ARG A 207 14.90 -10.26 -16.09
N GLU A 208 14.92 -8.94 -16.21
CA GLU A 208 16.14 -8.13 -16.27
C GLU A 208 16.74 -7.86 -14.88
N ALA A 209 15.98 -8.09 -13.80
CA ALA A 209 16.43 -7.93 -12.40
C ALA A 209 16.82 -9.29 -11.78
N ASP A 210 17.65 -10.05 -12.49
CA ASP A 210 18.13 -11.38 -12.13
C ASP A 210 19.15 -11.40 -10.97
N THR A 211 19.82 -10.27 -10.69
CA THR A 211 20.73 -10.13 -9.55
C THR A 211 20.18 -9.14 -8.52
N LYS A 212 20.60 -9.30 -7.26
CA LYS A 212 20.25 -8.35 -6.18
C LYS A 212 20.63 -6.92 -6.56
N GLU A 213 21.82 -6.69 -7.12
CA GLU A 213 22.26 -5.36 -7.54
C GLU A 213 21.32 -4.73 -8.57
N LYS A 214 20.89 -5.49 -9.59
CA LYS A 214 19.92 -5.01 -10.56
C LYS A 214 18.56 -4.74 -9.91
N GLN A 215 18.08 -5.64 -9.04
CA GLN A 215 16.84 -5.41 -8.29
C GLN A 215 16.88 -4.09 -7.51
N LEU A 216 18.00 -3.78 -6.84
CA LEU A 216 18.16 -2.50 -6.15
C LEU A 216 18.01 -1.30 -7.08
N HIS A 217 18.58 -1.34 -8.29
CA HIS A 217 18.47 -0.26 -9.26
C HIS A 217 17.04 -0.10 -9.79
N TRP A 218 16.39 -1.18 -10.22
CA TRP A 218 15.02 -1.15 -10.72
C TRP A 218 14.05 -0.64 -9.67
N GLU A 219 14.17 -1.14 -8.44
CA GLU A 219 13.33 -0.75 -7.32
C GLU A 219 13.53 0.73 -6.96
N THR A 220 14.78 1.19 -6.85
CA THR A 220 15.09 2.59 -6.54
C THR A 220 14.57 3.54 -7.61
N MET A 221 14.86 3.26 -8.89
CA MET A 221 14.50 4.16 -9.98
C MET A 221 12.97 4.20 -10.18
N THR A 222 12.30 3.05 -10.07
CA THR A 222 10.82 2.99 -10.12
C THR A 222 10.21 3.82 -9.00
N ALA A 223 10.69 3.67 -7.76
CA ALA A 223 10.18 4.44 -6.63
C ALA A 223 10.34 5.96 -6.82
N VAL A 224 11.51 6.42 -7.30
CA VAL A 224 11.75 7.85 -7.57
C VAL A 224 10.77 8.41 -8.59
N ALA A 225 10.50 7.67 -9.67
CA ALA A 225 9.52 8.08 -10.66
C ALA A 225 8.09 8.16 -10.07
N LEU A 226 7.70 7.18 -9.25
CA LEU A 226 6.35 7.14 -8.66
C LEU A 226 6.15 8.14 -7.50
N ILE A 227 7.23 8.57 -6.83
CA ILE A 227 7.19 9.73 -5.92
C ILE A 227 6.71 10.97 -6.69
N ALA A 228 7.27 11.21 -7.89
CA ALA A 228 6.87 12.33 -8.72
C ALA A 228 5.42 12.19 -9.23
N ALA A 229 4.98 10.95 -9.50
CA ALA A 229 3.64 10.67 -10.03
C ALA A 229 2.50 10.75 -9.00
N GLY A 230 2.79 10.85 -7.70
CA GLY A 230 1.74 10.97 -6.69
C GLY A 230 1.60 9.80 -5.70
N ALA A 231 2.52 8.83 -5.64
CA ALA A 231 2.45 7.74 -4.65
C ALA A 231 2.82 8.20 -3.22
N ASP A 232 2.16 7.65 -2.20
CA ASP A 232 2.28 8.04 -0.78
C ASP A 232 2.83 6.91 0.09
N LEU A 233 2.45 5.68 -0.20
CA LEU A 233 2.92 4.48 0.48
C LEU A 233 3.72 3.64 -0.51
N PHE A 234 4.92 3.23 -0.12
CA PHE A 234 5.78 2.38 -0.94
C PHE A 234 6.10 1.10 -0.21
N ILE A 235 5.99 -0.05 -0.90
CA ILE A 235 6.36 -1.35 -0.34
C ILE A 235 7.58 -1.87 -1.10
N PHE A 236 8.71 -1.98 -0.39
CA PHE A 236 9.99 -2.42 -0.95
C PHE A 236 10.24 -3.89 -0.64
N ARG A 237 10.95 -4.59 -1.53
CA ARG A 237 11.61 -5.87 -1.24
C ARG A 237 12.93 -5.66 -0.50
N HIS A 238 13.75 -4.70 -0.94
CA HIS A 238 15.10 -4.52 -0.38
C HIS A 238 15.22 -3.24 0.46
N ILE A 239 15.74 -3.40 1.68
CA ILE A 239 15.94 -2.29 2.63
C ILE A 239 16.94 -1.26 2.10
N GLU A 240 17.92 -1.68 1.30
CA GLU A 240 18.92 -0.78 0.72
C GLU A 240 18.28 0.21 -0.27
N SER A 241 17.33 -0.25 -1.09
CA SER A 241 16.55 0.62 -1.98
C SER A 241 15.68 1.57 -1.16
N LEU A 242 14.97 1.03 -0.16
CA LEU A 242 14.12 1.81 0.74
C LEU A 242 14.89 2.98 1.37
N ARG A 243 16.06 2.70 1.96
CA ARG A 243 16.91 3.73 2.60
C ARG A 243 17.35 4.81 1.62
N LYS A 244 17.75 4.42 0.39
CA LYS A 244 18.14 5.38 -0.67
C LYS A 244 16.97 6.30 -1.04
N VAL A 245 15.79 5.72 -1.25
CA VAL A 245 14.59 6.46 -1.69
C VAL A 245 14.06 7.35 -0.57
N LYS A 246 14.00 6.85 0.68
CA LYS A 246 13.62 7.65 1.86
C LYS A 246 14.57 8.85 2.04
N GLY A 247 15.88 8.64 1.90
CA GLY A 247 16.86 9.73 1.93
C GLY A 247 16.71 10.73 0.78
N PHE A 248 16.34 10.27 -0.43
CA PHE A 248 16.01 11.14 -1.56
C PHE A 248 14.76 11.99 -1.28
N ALA A 249 13.68 11.37 -0.80
CA ALA A 249 12.44 12.04 -0.44
C ALA A 249 12.63 13.14 0.62
N GLU A 250 13.42 12.86 1.66
CA GLU A 250 13.75 13.84 2.71
C GLU A 250 14.55 15.03 2.18
N LYS A 251 15.47 14.81 1.23
CA LYS A 251 16.20 15.90 0.57
C LYS A 251 15.29 16.77 -0.29
N MET A 252 14.29 16.17 -0.94
CA MET A 252 13.31 16.91 -1.73
C MET A 252 12.40 17.79 -0.85
N LYS A 253 12.10 17.37 0.39
CA LYS A 253 11.31 18.18 1.35
C LYS A 253 12.06 19.38 1.94
N LYS A 254 13.40 19.33 2.03
CA LYS A 254 14.24 20.32 2.73
C LYS A 254 14.70 21.50 1.86
N ARG A 255 13.92 21.91 0.86
CA ARG A 255 14.25 23.07 0.01
C ARG A 255 13.63 24.34 0.51
#